data_AF-A0A0S7XWC6-F1
#
_entry.id   AF-A0A0S7XWC6-F1
#
_cell.length_a   1.000
_cell.length_b   1.000
_cell.length_c   1.000
_cell.angle_alpha   90.00
_cell.angle_beta   90.00
_cell.angle_gamma   90.00
#
_symmetry.space_group_name_H-M   'P 1'
#
loop_
_entity.id
_entity.type
_entity.pdbx_description
1 polymer ?
#
loop_
_entity_poly.entity_id
_entity_poly.type
_entity_poly.pdbx_seq_one_letter_code
_entity_poly.pdbx_strand_id
1 'polypeptide(L)'
;MELSGLKKYSHKEREKIIKELSFKFRHKFGKNLRAIAIEGSFVRSEDLDYSDIELIVFVKKKPRKDVDFFLIKAGIKVEALYLEEE
;
A
#
# COMPACT_ATOMS: atom_id res chain seq x y z
N MET A 1 -10.20 17.99 16.70
CA MET A 1 -9.54 16.67 16.72
C MET A 1 -8.27 16.82 15.89
N GLU A 2 -7.12 17.00 16.53
CA GLU A 2 -5.85 17.05 15.79
C GLU A 2 -5.56 15.67 15.20
N LEU A 3 -5.44 15.61 13.87
CA LEU A 3 -4.95 14.45 13.12
C LEU A 3 -3.43 14.29 13.37
N SER A 4 -2.99 14.18 14.62
CA SER A 4 -1.57 14.17 15.03
C SER A 4 -0.87 12.88 14.58
N GLY A 5 -0.67 12.75 13.27
CA GLY A 5 -0.05 11.60 12.64
C GLY A 5 -0.31 11.49 11.14
N LEU A 6 -1.47 11.97 10.64
CA LEU A 6 -1.78 11.96 9.21
C LEU A 6 -1.35 13.26 8.53
N LYS A 7 -0.66 13.15 7.40
CA LYS A 7 -0.26 14.28 6.56
C LYS A 7 -1.06 14.31 5.29
N LYS A 8 -1.14 15.51 4.70
CA LYS A 8 -1.73 15.71 3.38
C LYS A 8 -0.78 15.17 2.32
N TYR A 9 -1.34 14.49 1.34
CA TYR A 9 -0.65 14.02 0.15
C TYR A 9 -1.46 14.35 -1.09
N SER A 10 -0.78 14.82 -2.13
CA SER A 10 -1.32 14.90 -3.48
C SER A 10 -1.29 13.53 -4.16
N HIS A 11 -2.09 13.37 -5.22
CA HIS A 11 -2.07 12.18 -6.08
C HIS A 11 -0.66 11.81 -6.55
N LYS A 12 0.13 12.80 -6.98
CA LYS A 12 1.52 12.60 -7.45
C LYS A 12 2.46 12.15 -6.33
N GLU A 13 2.24 12.59 -5.09
CA GLU A 13 3.03 12.10 -3.96
C GLU A 13 2.64 10.68 -3.56
N ARG A 14 1.34 10.32 -3.63
CA ARG A 14 0.89 8.93 -3.49
C ARG A 14 1.52 8.03 -4.55
N GLU A 15 1.62 8.50 -5.79
CA GLU A 15 2.28 7.75 -6.87
C GLU A 15 3.76 7.43 -6.54
N LYS A 16 4.50 8.39 -5.98
CA LYS A 16 5.89 8.16 -5.52
C LYS A 16 5.95 7.12 -4.42
N ILE A 17 5.05 7.22 -3.44
CA ILE A 17 4.95 6.26 -2.33
C ILE A 17 4.64 4.85 -2.84
N ILE A 18 3.72 4.71 -3.80
CA ILE A 18 3.37 3.43 -4.42
C ILE A 18 4.59 2.81 -5.12
N LYS A 19 5.40 3.60 -5.83
CA LYS A 19 6.65 3.13 -6.45
C LYS A 19 7.65 2.63 -5.39
N GLU A 20 7.80 3.33 -4.28
CA GLU A 20 8.65 2.89 -3.17
C GLU A 20 8.13 1.60 -2.50
N LEU A 21 6.81 1.51 -2.27
CA LEU A 21 6.17 0.32 -1.73
C LEU A 21 6.38 -0.88 -2.65
N SER A 22 6.25 -0.68 -3.97
CA SER A 22 6.52 -1.71 -4.98
C SER A 22 7.95 -2.27 -4.84
N PHE A 23 8.94 -1.40 -4.62
CA PHE A 23 10.32 -1.84 -4.35
C PHE A 23 10.44 -2.59 -3.01
N LYS A 24 9.82 -2.10 -1.94
CA LYS A 24 9.82 -2.75 -0.62
C LYS A 24 9.18 -4.13 -0.67
N PHE A 25 8.04 -4.30 -1.36
CA PHE A 25 7.38 -5.58 -1.52
C PHE A 25 8.20 -6.56 -2.35
N ARG A 26 8.83 -6.10 -3.43
CA ARG A 26 9.80 -6.92 -4.19
C ARG A 26 10.94 -7.41 -3.31
N HIS A 27 11.50 -6.55 -2.45
CA HIS A 27 12.57 -6.93 -1.54
C HIS A 27 12.08 -7.89 -0.43
N LYS A 28 10.91 -7.61 0.17
CA LYS A 28 10.32 -8.40 1.26
C LYS A 28 9.94 -9.81 0.83
N PHE A 29 9.30 -9.95 -0.33
CA PHE A 29 8.73 -11.22 -0.77
C PHE A 29 9.60 -11.95 -1.81
N GLY A 30 10.47 -11.24 -2.53
CA GLY A 30 11.37 -11.84 -3.51
C GLY A 30 10.63 -12.75 -4.51
N LYS A 31 11.10 -14.00 -4.65
CA LYS A 31 10.47 -15.01 -5.51
C LYS A 31 9.05 -15.41 -5.09
N ASN A 32 8.63 -15.08 -3.87
CA ASN A 32 7.27 -15.33 -3.38
C ASN A 32 6.26 -14.32 -3.94
N LEU A 33 6.71 -13.15 -4.41
CA LEU A 33 5.84 -12.13 -4.98
C LEU A 33 5.38 -12.51 -6.39
N ARG A 34 4.08 -12.39 -6.66
CA ARG A 34 3.48 -12.62 -7.99
C ARG A 34 3.07 -11.33 -8.65
N ALA A 35 2.27 -10.54 -7.94
CA ALA A 35 1.76 -9.28 -8.44
C ALA A 35 1.43 -8.33 -7.28
N ILE A 36 1.32 -7.05 -7.60
CA ILE A 36 0.81 -6.01 -6.71
C ILE A 36 -0.25 -5.25 -7.52
N ALA A 37 -1.49 -5.22 -7.03
CA ALA A 37 -2.54 -4.37 -7.54
C ALA A 37 -2.75 -3.20 -6.56
N ILE A 38 -3.17 -2.06 -7.10
CA ILE A 38 -3.57 -0.88 -6.33
C ILE A 38 -5.08 -0.74 -6.49
N GLU A 39 -5.75 -0.39 -5.41
CA GLU A 39 -7.20 -0.26 -5.38
C GLU A 39 -7.61 1.11 -4.81
N GLY A 40 -8.90 1.26 -4.51
CA GLY A 40 -9.40 2.40 -3.78
C GLY A 40 -9.44 3.70 -4.59
N SER A 41 -9.42 4.81 -3.86
CA SER A 41 -9.58 6.16 -4.42
C SER A 41 -8.44 6.58 -5.36
N PHE A 42 -7.22 6.08 -5.13
CA PHE A 42 -6.05 6.42 -5.95
C PHE A 42 -6.23 6.04 -7.42
N VAL A 43 -6.66 4.81 -7.72
CA VAL A 43 -6.81 4.35 -9.11
C VAL A 43 -7.96 5.01 -9.85
N ARG A 44 -8.93 5.59 -9.12
CA ARG A 44 -10.04 6.37 -9.69
C ARG A 44 -9.69 7.85 -9.88
N SER A 45 -8.50 8.29 -9.45
CA SER A 45 -8.12 9.71 -9.39
C SER A 45 -9.08 10.54 -8.52
N GLU A 46 -9.65 9.92 -7.50
CA GLU A 46 -10.59 10.53 -6.54
C GLU A 46 -9.98 10.67 -5.14
N ASP A 47 -8.68 10.43 -4.99
CA ASP A 47 -7.99 10.56 -3.71
C ASP A 47 -7.91 12.01 -3.23
N LEU A 48 -8.31 12.22 -1.98
CA LEU A 48 -8.31 13.52 -1.31
C LEU A 48 -7.05 13.67 -0.43
N ASP A 49 -6.88 14.84 0.18
CA ASP A 49 -5.71 15.18 1.02
C ASP A 49 -5.27 14.06 1.97
N TYR A 50 -6.20 13.35 2.60
CA TYR A 50 -5.92 12.33 3.63
C TYR A 50 -6.31 10.90 3.23
N SER A 51 -6.63 10.67 1.95
CA SER A 51 -6.86 9.32 1.44
C SER A 51 -5.63 8.43 1.68
N ASP A 52 -5.88 7.20 2.10
CA ASP A 52 -4.88 6.15 2.26
C ASP A 52 -4.50 5.52 0.91
N ILE A 53 -3.62 4.51 0.97
CA ILE A 53 -3.23 3.68 -0.17
C ILE A 53 -3.66 2.25 0.11
N GLU A 54 -4.45 1.69 -0.79
CA GLU A 54 -4.97 0.32 -0.70
C GLU A 54 -4.28 -0.56 -1.74
N LEU A 55 -3.76 -1.71 -1.32
CA LEU A 55 -3.01 -2.66 -2.15
C LEU A 55 -3.53 -4.07 -1.97
N ILE A 56 -3.57 -4.82 -3.07
CA ILE A 56 -3.60 -6.29 -3.05
C ILE A 56 -2.24 -6.81 -3.47
N VAL A 57 -1.61 -7.64 -2.63
CA VAL A 57 -0.34 -8.30 -2.94
C VAL A 57 -0.57 -9.79 -3.11
N PHE A 58 -0.39 -10.26 -4.34
CA PHE A 58 -0.48 -11.67 -4.70
C PHE A 58 0.85 -12.35 -4.42
N VAL A 59 0.82 -13.46 -3.68
CA VAL A 59 2.00 -14.22 -3.28
C VAL A 59 1.80 -15.72 -3.55
N LYS A 60 2.89 -16.47 -3.75
CA LYS A 60 2.82 -17.94 -3.88
C LYS A 60 2.44 -18.64 -2.58
N LYS A 61 2.88 -18.06 -1.46
CA LYS A 61 2.60 -18.56 -0.12
C LYS A 61 2.34 -17.38 0.78
N LYS A 62 1.18 -17.37 1.42
CA LYS A 62 0.75 -16.30 2.30
C LYS A 62 1.63 -16.24 3.55
N PRO A 63 2.03 -15.04 4.01
CA PRO A 63 2.60 -14.90 5.34
C PRO A 63 1.53 -15.17 6.41
N ARG A 64 1.94 -15.36 7.66
CA ARG A 64 1.01 -15.72 8.76
C ARG A 64 -0.12 -14.70 9.01
N LYS A 65 0.03 -13.45 8.55
CA LYS A 65 -0.98 -12.39 8.68
C LYS A 65 -1.71 -12.20 7.35
N ASP A 66 -3.02 -12.00 7.40
CA ASP A 66 -3.85 -11.79 6.21
C ASP A 66 -3.73 -10.40 5.61
N VAL A 67 -3.52 -9.40 6.46
CA VAL A 67 -3.35 -8.00 6.10
C VAL A 67 -2.13 -7.44 6.82
N ASP A 68 -1.44 -6.53 6.16
CA ASP A 68 -0.37 -5.74 6.77
C ASP A 68 -0.69 -4.26 6.64
N PHE A 69 -0.56 -3.56 7.77
CA PHE A 69 -0.79 -2.12 7.84
C PHE A 69 0.56 -1.43 7.96
N PHE A 70 0.81 -0.50 7.05
CA PHE A 70 1.97 0.36 7.13
C PHE A 70 1.50 1.79 7.33
N LEU A 71 1.71 2.33 8.53
CA LEU A 71 1.91 3.77 8.61
C LEU A 71 3.32 4.03 8.08
N ILE A 72 3.44 4.59 6.88
CA ILE A 72 4.77 5.07 6.47
C ILE A 72 5.14 6.18 7.46
N LYS A 73 6.42 6.24 7.86
CA LYS A 73 7.02 7.22 8.79
C LYS A 73 6.85 8.70 8.38
N ALA A 74 5.96 8.98 7.44
CA ALA A 74 5.63 10.29 6.91
C ALA A 74 4.12 10.62 7.03
N GLY A 75 3.30 9.76 7.63
CA GLY A 75 1.92 10.10 7.98
C GLY A 75 0.88 9.75 6.92
N ILE A 76 1.11 8.68 6.16
CA ILE A 76 0.11 8.09 5.27
C ILE A 76 -0.16 6.66 5.74
N LYS A 77 -1.45 6.31 5.80
CA LYS A 77 -1.89 4.93 6.02
C LYS A 77 -1.77 4.18 4.68
N VAL A 78 -1.20 2.99 4.75
CA VAL A 78 -1.15 2.03 3.65
C VAL A 78 -1.69 0.70 4.16
N GLU A 79 -2.61 0.12 3.42
CA GLU A 79 -3.23 -1.16 3.71
C GLU A 79 -2.88 -2.14 2.59
N ALA A 80 -2.30 -3.28 2.95
CA ALA A 80 -1.91 -4.32 2.01
C ALA A 80 -2.56 -5.64 2.38
N LEU A 81 -3.55 -6.06 1.59
CA LEU A 81 -4.17 -7.37 1.67
C LEU A 81 -3.30 -8.40 0.95
N TYR A 82 -3.04 -9.53 1.59
CA TYR A 82 -2.27 -10.62 1.00
C TYR A 82 -3.20 -11.72 0.49
N LEU A 83 -3.07 -12.06 -0.80
CA LEU A 83 -3.78 -13.17 -1.42
C LEU A 83 -2.78 -14.22 -1.89
N GLU A 84 -3.06 -15.49 -1.60
CA GLU A 84 -2.30 -16.60 -2.15
C GLU A 84 -2.83 -16.90 -3.55
N GLU A 85 -1.95 -16.99 -4.54
CA GLU A 85 -2.29 -17.48 -5.89
C GLU A 85 -2.33 -19.00 -5.86
N GLU A 86 -3.47 -19.60 -6.26
CA GLU A 86 -3.64 -21.06 -6.39
C GLU A 86 -2.77 -21.68 -7.50
#